data_AF-A0A7C8LXW6-F1
#
_entry.id   AF-A0A7C8LXW6-F1
#
_cell.length_a   1.000
_cell.length_b   1.000
_cell.length_c   1.000
_cell.angle_alpha   90.00
_cell.angle_beta   90.00
_cell.angle_gamma   90.00
#
_symmetry.space_group_name_H-M   'P 1'
#
loop_
_entity.id
_entity.type
_entity.pdbx_description
1 polymer ?
#
loop_
_entity_poly.entity_id
_entity_poly.type
_entity_poly.pdbx_seq_one_letter_code
_entity_poly.pdbx_strand_id
1 'polypeptide(L)'
;MTVGHITRILSALLIISTIFFAGCSQSPPPTESVDPVIEQPEGERFIKLSDSEADTVIQTLTIGKQGMQSWMDFAPALERSALYVSKKPQSKLALNKYGLKVTWKTLAAAIKRMQLLLPKLDANPELLAKNFTFYRLDADPQFTGYYEPALQASLTKNRDMHIHCTQSLPIFRY
;
A
#
# COMPACT_ATOMS: atom_id res chain seq x y z
N MET A 1 47.66 42.30 38.59
CA MET A 1 46.99 42.14 37.28
C MET A 1 46.25 43.43 36.95
N THR A 2 46.59 44.08 35.85
CA THR A 2 46.03 45.39 35.46
C THR A 2 44.68 45.21 34.78
N VAL A 3 43.78 46.20 34.92
CA VAL A 3 42.41 46.21 34.38
C VAL A 3 42.35 45.87 32.87
N GLY A 4 43.42 46.17 32.12
CA GLY A 4 43.56 45.82 30.70
C GLY A 4 43.74 44.31 30.40
N HIS A 5 44.25 43.52 31.35
CA HIS A 5 44.33 42.06 31.19
C HIS A 5 42.97 41.40 31.41
N ILE A 6 42.17 41.91 32.35
CA ILE A 6 40.84 41.39 32.68
C ILE A 6 39.86 41.63 31.52
N THR A 7 39.91 42.80 30.89
CA THR A 7 39.09 43.12 29.71
C THR A 7 39.44 42.24 28.51
N ARG A 8 40.73 41.98 28.26
CA ARG A 8 41.15 41.07 27.16
C ARG A 8 40.70 39.63 27.38
N ILE A 9 40.74 39.13 28.62
CA ILE A 9 40.29 37.78 28.97
C ILE A 9 38.76 37.67 28.84
N LEU A 10 38.01 38.68 29.29
CA LEU A 10 36.55 38.72 29.16
C LEU A 10 36.10 38.78 27.69
N SER A 11 36.77 39.58 26.86
CA SER A 11 36.49 39.64 25.41
C SER A 11 36.78 38.31 24.71
N ALA A 12 37.89 37.64 25.07
CA ALA A 12 38.24 36.34 24.50
C ALA A 12 37.23 35.25 24.90
N LEU A 13 36.77 35.23 26.15
CA LEU A 13 35.73 34.30 26.63
C LEU A 13 34.38 34.55 25.95
N LEU A 14 34.01 35.81 25.69
CA LEU A 14 32.78 36.15 24.99
C LEU A 14 32.79 35.65 23.53
N ILE A 15 33.94 35.78 22.84
CA ILE A 15 34.12 35.29 21.46
C ILE A 15 34.12 33.76 21.40
N ILE A 16 34.77 33.09 22.36
CA ILE A 16 34.77 31.62 22.43
C ILE A 16 33.34 31.11 22.68
N SER A 17 32.57 31.79 23.54
CA SER A 17 31.17 31.42 23.82
C SER A 17 30.28 31.57 22.59
N THR A 18 30.49 32.56 21.71
CA THR A 18 29.66 32.73 20.50
C THR A 18 29.99 31.70 19.41
N ILE A 19 31.23 31.19 19.37
CA ILE A 19 31.64 30.14 18.42
C ILE A 19 31.06 28.77 18.82
N PHE A 20 30.92 28.49 20.12
CA PHE A 20 30.34 27.22 20.60
C PHE A 20 28.82 27.09 20.39
N PHE A 21 28.09 28.21 20.23
CA PHE A 21 26.65 28.20 19.92
C PHE A 21 26.32 28.23 18.41
N ALA A 22 27.34 28.23 17.54
CA ALA A 22 27.15 27.91 16.13
C ALA A 22 26.91 26.40 15.98
N GLY A 23 25.72 25.97 16.40
CA GLY A 23 25.26 24.60 16.23
C GLY A 23 25.39 24.19 14.77
N CYS A 24 26.04 23.05 14.55
CA CYS A 24 26.04 22.37 13.27
C CYS A 24 24.60 21.98 12.93
N SER A 25 23.88 22.88 12.25
CA SER A 25 22.73 22.48 11.46
C SER A 25 23.27 21.54 10.40
N GLN A 26 23.07 20.23 10.59
CA GLN A 26 23.30 19.28 9.53
C GLN A 26 22.50 19.78 8.34
N SER A 27 23.18 20.08 7.22
CA SER A 27 22.49 20.33 5.97
C SER A 27 21.53 19.15 5.75
N PRO A 28 20.27 19.41 5.34
CA PRO A 28 19.37 18.32 5.02
C PRO A 28 20.10 17.35 4.08
N PRO A 29 19.91 16.03 4.25
CA PRO A 29 20.52 15.06 3.34
C PRO A 29 20.23 15.51 1.90
N PRO A 30 21.19 15.38 0.97
CA PRO A 30 20.96 15.72 -0.43
C PRO A 30 19.63 15.09 -0.82
N THR A 31 18.66 15.91 -1.22
CA THR A 31 17.41 15.43 -1.78
C THR A 31 17.82 14.46 -2.88
N GLU A 32 17.66 13.15 -2.64
CA GLU A 32 17.67 12.19 -3.74
C GLU A 32 16.72 12.79 -4.75
N SER A 33 17.23 13.10 -5.95
CA SER A 33 16.40 13.57 -7.03
C SER A 33 15.36 12.48 -7.23
N VAL A 34 14.17 12.71 -6.69
CA VAL A 34 12.99 11.94 -7.05
C VAL A 34 12.82 12.30 -8.50
N ASP A 35 13.42 11.50 -9.39
CA ASP A 35 13.10 11.54 -10.80
C ASP A 35 11.57 11.57 -10.85
N PRO A 36 10.98 12.52 -11.59
CA PRO A 36 9.54 12.64 -11.64
C PRO A 36 9.01 11.24 -11.94
N VAL A 37 8.12 10.73 -11.09
CA VAL A 37 7.41 9.47 -11.37
C VAL A 37 6.81 9.67 -12.74
N ILE A 38 7.44 9.09 -13.76
CA ILE A 38 6.95 9.17 -15.12
C ILE A 38 5.62 8.45 -15.06
N GLU A 39 4.52 9.21 -15.06
CA GLU A 39 3.19 8.64 -15.20
C GLU A 39 3.24 7.79 -16.46
N GLN A 40 3.15 6.47 -16.28
CA GLN A 40 3.23 5.53 -17.39
C GLN A 40 2.11 5.88 -18.38
N PRO A 41 2.41 5.90 -19.68
CA PRO A 41 1.51 6.43 -20.71
C PRO A 41 0.12 5.77 -20.65
N GLU A 42 -0.91 6.58 -20.88
CA GLU A 42 -2.28 6.08 -20.99
C GLU A 42 -2.41 5.15 -22.21
N GLY A 43 -2.73 3.88 -21.97
CA GLY A 43 -2.86 2.85 -23.01
C GLY A 43 -3.50 1.56 -22.50
N GLU A 44 -3.74 0.60 -23.40
CA GLU A 44 -4.18 -0.75 -23.04
C GLU A 44 -3.03 -1.49 -22.35
N ARG A 45 -3.15 -1.68 -21.04
CA ARG A 45 -2.10 -2.33 -20.22
C ARG A 45 -2.46 -3.74 -19.80
N PHE A 46 -3.73 -4.11 -19.89
CA PHE A 46 -4.19 -5.46 -19.59
C PHE A 46 -4.14 -6.31 -20.87
N ILE A 47 -3.11 -7.14 -20.97
CA ILE A 47 -2.92 -8.07 -22.09
C ILE A 47 -3.58 -9.39 -21.72
N LYS A 48 -4.65 -9.76 -22.43
CA LYS A 48 -5.29 -11.07 -22.26
C LYS A 48 -4.31 -12.18 -22.62
N LEU A 49 -4.13 -13.14 -21.71
CA LEU A 49 -3.33 -14.32 -21.96
C LEU A 49 -4.11 -15.35 -22.78
N SER A 50 -3.40 -16.07 -23.63
CA SER A 50 -3.88 -17.32 -24.25
C SER A 50 -4.05 -18.43 -23.21
N ASP A 51 -4.79 -19.48 -23.56
CA ASP A 51 -5.04 -20.61 -22.66
C ASP A 51 -3.72 -21.30 -22.23
N SER A 52 -2.77 -21.46 -23.16
CA SER A 52 -1.45 -22.02 -22.86
C SER A 52 -0.60 -21.13 -21.94
N GLU A 53 -0.70 -19.80 -22.09
CA GLU A 53 -0.02 -18.86 -21.19
C GLU A 53 -0.66 -18.88 -19.80
N ALA A 54 -1.99 -18.98 -19.72
CA ALA A 54 -2.71 -19.10 -18.45
C ALA A 54 -2.31 -20.39 -17.71
N ASP A 55 -2.24 -21.53 -18.41
CA ASP A 55 -1.78 -22.80 -17.84
C ASP A 55 -0.35 -22.69 -17.30
N THR A 56 0.54 -22.02 -18.05
CA THR A 56 1.92 -21.76 -17.61
C THR A 56 1.95 -20.94 -16.32
N VAL A 57 1.13 -19.87 -16.24
CA VAL A 57 1.03 -19.05 -15.02
C VAL A 57 0.58 -19.88 -13.82
N ILE A 58 -0.44 -20.73 -13.99
CA ILE A 58 -0.93 -21.60 -12.91
C ILE A 58 0.15 -22.52 -12.37
N GLN A 59 0.99 -23.10 -13.24
CA GLN A 59 2.08 -23.98 -12.82
C GLN A 59 3.15 -23.26 -11.98
N THR A 60 3.32 -21.94 -12.18
CA THR A 60 4.26 -21.13 -11.39
C THR A 60 3.67 -20.57 -10.09
N LEU A 61 2.35 -20.65 -9.93
CA LEU A 61 1.65 -20.00 -8.83
C LEU A 61 1.81 -20.82 -7.54
N THR A 62 2.62 -20.31 -6.62
CA THR A 62 2.92 -20.97 -5.34
C THR A 62 2.22 -20.26 -4.19
N ILE A 63 1.11 -20.81 -3.67
CA ILE A 63 0.36 -20.21 -2.55
C ILE A 63 1.15 -20.16 -1.24
N GLY A 64 2.09 -21.09 -1.04
CA GLY A 64 2.95 -21.12 0.15
C GLY A 64 3.81 -19.86 0.32
N LYS A 65 4.22 -19.22 -0.79
CA LYS A 65 4.97 -17.94 -0.75
C LYS A 65 4.10 -16.78 -0.24
N GLN A 66 2.78 -16.96 -0.21
CA GLN A 66 1.81 -16.00 0.33
C GLN A 66 1.36 -16.36 1.76
N GLY A 67 2.04 -17.31 2.41
CA GLY A 67 1.71 -17.75 3.76
C GLY A 67 0.46 -18.64 3.85
N MET A 68 -0.06 -19.12 2.73
CA MET A 68 -1.23 -20.02 2.69
C MET A 68 -0.78 -21.48 2.59
N GLN A 69 -1.46 -22.35 3.34
CA GLN A 69 -1.27 -23.81 3.31
C GLN A 69 -2.28 -24.48 2.37
N SER A 70 -3.44 -23.87 2.17
CA SER A 70 -4.51 -24.34 1.29
C SER A 70 -5.15 -23.17 0.57
N TRP A 71 -5.70 -23.41 -0.62
CA TRP A 71 -6.57 -22.44 -1.28
C TRP A 71 -7.79 -22.07 -0.42
N MET A 72 -8.22 -22.95 0.50
CA MET A 72 -9.30 -22.66 1.45
C MET A 72 -8.97 -21.51 2.41
N ASP A 73 -7.69 -21.19 2.64
CA ASP A 73 -7.28 -20.05 3.47
C ASP A 73 -7.75 -18.71 2.88
N PHE A 74 -8.08 -18.69 1.58
CA PHE A 74 -8.62 -17.52 0.89
C PHE A 74 -10.14 -17.32 1.10
N ALA A 75 -10.87 -18.30 1.65
CA ALA A 75 -12.32 -18.26 1.79
C ALA A 75 -12.83 -17.03 2.59
N PRO A 76 -12.25 -16.68 3.77
CA PRO A 76 -12.73 -15.54 4.54
C PRO A 76 -12.58 -14.20 3.80
N ALA A 77 -11.51 -14.06 2.99
CA ALA A 77 -11.31 -12.86 2.16
C ALA A 77 -12.38 -12.78 1.06
N LEU A 78 -12.64 -13.90 0.36
CA LEU A 78 -13.68 -13.96 -0.67
C LEU A 78 -15.08 -13.69 -0.11
N GLU A 79 -15.40 -14.15 1.10
CA GLU A 79 -16.67 -13.86 1.76
C GLU A 79 -16.87 -12.36 2.01
N ARG A 80 -15.85 -11.68 2.53
CA ARG A 80 -15.88 -10.21 2.72
C ARG A 80 -16.02 -9.49 1.39
N SER A 81 -15.28 -9.91 0.36
CA SER A 81 -15.40 -9.36 -0.99
C SER A 81 -16.78 -9.59 -1.59
N ALA A 82 -17.37 -10.78 -1.40
CA ALA A 82 -18.71 -11.11 -1.87
C ALA A 82 -19.77 -10.22 -1.18
N LEU A 83 -19.67 -10.02 0.14
CA LEU A 83 -20.55 -9.12 0.88
C LEU A 83 -20.43 -7.67 0.43
N TYR A 84 -19.22 -7.21 0.10
CA TYR A 84 -19.00 -5.87 -0.42
C TYR A 84 -19.59 -5.70 -1.82
N VAL A 85 -19.31 -6.64 -2.73
CA VAL A 85 -19.73 -6.58 -4.14
C VAL A 85 -21.24 -6.74 -4.28
N SER A 86 -21.90 -7.53 -3.42
CA SER A 86 -23.36 -7.70 -3.46
C SER A 86 -24.13 -6.40 -3.22
N LYS A 87 -23.53 -5.44 -2.50
CA LYS A 87 -24.09 -4.11 -2.22
C LYS A 87 -23.85 -3.09 -3.34
N LYS A 88 -23.18 -3.47 -4.43
CA LYS A 88 -22.85 -2.57 -5.55
C LYS A 88 -23.92 -2.58 -6.64
N PRO A 89 -24.06 -1.47 -7.41
CA PRO A 89 -24.97 -1.43 -8.55
C PRO A 89 -24.46 -2.34 -9.66
N GLN A 90 -25.06 -3.52 -9.81
CA GLN A 90 -24.54 -4.63 -10.63
C GLN A 90 -24.35 -4.27 -12.11
N SER A 91 -25.16 -3.35 -12.65
CA SER A 91 -25.08 -2.88 -14.03
C SER A 91 -23.99 -1.82 -14.29
N LYS A 92 -23.32 -1.32 -13.25
CA LYS A 92 -22.25 -0.31 -13.37
C LYS A 92 -20.87 -0.96 -13.44
N LEU A 93 -19.89 -0.18 -13.90
CA LEU A 93 -18.50 -0.59 -13.98
C LEU A 93 -17.87 -0.62 -12.56
N ALA A 94 -17.22 -1.74 -12.26
CA ALA A 94 -16.32 -1.91 -11.11
C ALA A 94 -14.89 -1.49 -11.47
N LEU A 95 -14.50 -1.73 -12.72
CA LEU A 95 -13.21 -1.35 -13.28
C LEU A 95 -13.42 -0.78 -14.68
N ASN A 96 -12.78 0.35 -14.94
CA ASN A 96 -12.67 0.97 -16.27
C ASN A 96 -11.30 1.67 -16.35
N LYS A 97 -10.24 0.89 -16.48
CA LYS A 97 -8.87 1.39 -16.57
C LYS A 97 -8.04 0.56 -17.52
N TYR A 98 -7.12 1.21 -18.21
CA TYR A 98 -6.10 0.57 -19.06
C TYR A 98 -6.65 -0.46 -20.06
N GLY A 99 -7.76 -0.12 -20.73
CA GLY A 99 -8.42 -0.99 -21.71
C GLY A 99 -9.36 -2.06 -21.13
N LEU A 100 -9.33 -2.32 -19.82
CA LEU A 100 -10.17 -3.33 -19.20
C LEU A 100 -11.45 -2.73 -18.57
N LYS A 101 -12.60 -3.24 -19.01
CA LYS A 101 -13.92 -2.91 -18.49
C LYS A 101 -14.55 -4.12 -17.81
N VAL A 102 -14.82 -4.02 -16.51
CA VAL A 102 -15.46 -5.07 -15.72
C VAL A 102 -16.64 -4.48 -14.98
N THR A 103 -17.81 -5.11 -15.09
CA THR A 103 -19.00 -4.71 -14.32
C THR A 103 -18.98 -5.31 -12.92
N TRP A 104 -19.70 -4.70 -11.98
CA TRP A 104 -19.91 -5.29 -10.66
C TRP A 104 -20.55 -6.69 -10.75
N LYS A 105 -21.48 -6.91 -11.70
CA LYS A 105 -22.07 -8.23 -11.99
C LYS A 105 -21.03 -9.27 -12.36
N THR A 106 -20.12 -8.92 -13.27
CA THR A 106 -19.04 -9.83 -13.71
C THR A 106 -18.10 -10.17 -12.55
N LEU A 107 -17.72 -9.16 -11.76
CA LEU A 107 -16.86 -9.37 -10.59
C LEU A 107 -17.55 -10.25 -9.53
N ALA A 108 -18.84 -10.05 -9.27
CA ALA A 108 -19.62 -10.87 -8.34
C ALA A 108 -19.65 -12.34 -8.79
N ALA A 109 -19.88 -12.58 -10.08
CA ALA A 109 -19.90 -13.92 -10.65
C ALA A 109 -18.52 -14.59 -10.56
N ALA A 110 -17.44 -13.85 -10.80
CA ALA A 110 -16.08 -14.34 -10.67
C ALA A 110 -15.74 -14.76 -9.22
N ILE A 111 -16.10 -13.92 -8.23
CA ILE A 111 -15.91 -14.24 -6.80
C ILE A 111 -16.69 -15.49 -6.41
N LYS A 112 -17.97 -15.57 -6.78
CA LYS A 112 -18.80 -16.75 -6.51
C LYS A 112 -18.23 -18.00 -7.17
N ARG A 113 -17.70 -17.88 -8.40
CA ARG A 113 -17.05 -19.01 -9.08
C ARG A 113 -15.80 -19.46 -8.35
N MET A 114 -14.97 -18.54 -7.87
CA MET A 114 -13.76 -18.84 -7.10
C MET A 114 -14.11 -19.58 -5.80
N GLN A 115 -15.11 -19.10 -5.05
CA GLN A 115 -15.59 -19.76 -3.82
C GLN A 115 -16.01 -21.22 -4.07
N LEU A 116 -16.71 -21.49 -5.18
CA LEU A 116 -17.10 -22.85 -5.55
C LEU A 116 -15.92 -23.76 -5.94
N LEU A 117 -14.81 -23.17 -6.37
CA LEU A 117 -13.62 -23.90 -6.79
C LEU A 117 -12.66 -24.17 -5.63
N LEU A 118 -12.58 -23.30 -4.62
CA LEU A 118 -11.58 -23.40 -3.53
C LEU A 118 -11.37 -24.83 -2.99
N PRO A 119 -12.42 -25.62 -2.66
CA PRO A 119 -12.22 -26.95 -2.07
C PRO A 119 -11.51 -27.96 -3.00
N LYS A 120 -11.40 -27.64 -4.29
CA LYS A 120 -10.83 -28.51 -5.33
C LYS A 120 -9.45 -28.06 -5.79
N LEU A 121 -9.06 -26.81 -5.49
CA LEU A 121 -7.87 -26.18 -6.07
C LEU A 121 -6.56 -26.74 -5.53
N ASP A 122 -6.53 -27.28 -4.31
CA ASP A 122 -5.34 -27.94 -3.77
C ASP A 122 -4.96 -29.18 -4.59
N ALA A 123 -5.97 -29.91 -5.08
CA ALA A 123 -5.76 -31.12 -5.90
C ALA A 123 -5.78 -30.83 -7.41
N ASN A 124 -6.48 -29.78 -7.85
CA ASN A 124 -6.73 -29.47 -9.27
C ASN A 124 -6.55 -27.97 -9.54
N PRO A 125 -5.31 -27.44 -9.48
CA PRO A 125 -5.04 -26.01 -9.68
C PRO A 125 -5.37 -25.53 -11.10
N GLU A 126 -5.37 -26.42 -12.10
CA GLU A 126 -5.71 -26.11 -13.49
C GLU A 126 -7.18 -25.70 -13.68
N LEU A 127 -8.03 -25.95 -12.68
CA LEU A 127 -9.39 -25.41 -12.66
C LEU A 127 -9.41 -23.88 -12.70
N LEU A 128 -8.33 -23.19 -12.32
CA LEU A 128 -8.24 -21.74 -12.43
C LEU A 128 -8.20 -21.27 -13.89
N ALA A 129 -7.30 -21.82 -14.71
CA ALA A 129 -7.20 -21.47 -16.13
C ALA A 129 -8.48 -21.84 -16.89
N LYS A 130 -9.13 -22.96 -16.54
CA LYS A 130 -10.40 -23.39 -17.15
C LYS A 130 -11.60 -22.47 -16.84
N ASN A 131 -11.53 -21.65 -15.80
CA ASN A 131 -12.69 -20.89 -15.32
C ASN A 131 -12.49 -19.37 -15.30
N PHE A 132 -11.26 -18.90 -15.47
CA PHE A 132 -10.93 -17.48 -15.43
C PHE A 132 -10.09 -17.10 -16.64
N THR A 133 -10.38 -15.90 -17.17
CA THR A 133 -9.48 -15.25 -18.13
C THR A 133 -8.35 -14.60 -17.37
N PHE A 134 -7.10 -14.95 -17.72
CA PHE A 134 -5.92 -14.32 -17.16
C PHE A 134 -5.54 -13.08 -17.99
N TYR A 135 -5.14 -12.02 -17.30
CA TYR A 135 -4.59 -10.82 -17.91
C TYR A 135 -3.22 -10.55 -17.29
N ARG A 136 -2.22 -10.28 -18.11
CA ARG A 136 -0.93 -9.75 -17.68
C ARG A 136 -0.96 -8.22 -17.74
N LEU A 137 -0.31 -7.58 -16.77
CA LEU A 137 -0.04 -6.15 -16.82
C LEU A 137 1.23 -5.91 -17.66
N ASP A 138 1.17 -5.00 -18.63
CA ASP A 138 2.22 -4.77 -19.62
C ASP A 138 3.55 -4.23 -19.06
N ALA A 139 3.53 -3.58 -17.90
CA ALA A 139 4.70 -3.03 -17.23
C ALA A 139 4.98 -3.75 -15.92
N ASP A 140 6.27 -3.84 -15.55
CA ASP A 140 6.71 -4.30 -14.24
C ASP A 140 6.17 -3.37 -13.15
N PRO A 141 5.12 -3.78 -12.39
CA PRO A 141 4.57 -2.92 -11.37
C PRO A 141 5.57 -2.82 -10.22
N GLN A 142 5.76 -1.61 -9.70
CA GLN A 142 6.50 -1.45 -8.45
C GLN A 142 5.63 -1.97 -7.30
N PHE A 143 6.14 -2.97 -6.59
CA PHE A 143 5.48 -3.51 -5.40
C PHE A 143 6.00 -2.78 -4.16
N THR A 144 5.09 -2.17 -3.42
CA THR A 144 5.36 -1.58 -2.10
C THR A 144 4.56 -2.31 -1.03
N GLY A 145 5.05 -2.27 0.21
CA GLY A 145 4.35 -2.84 1.36
C GLY A 145 3.58 -1.76 2.12
N TYR A 146 2.39 -2.11 2.60
CA TYR A 146 1.64 -1.33 3.59
C TYR A 146 1.33 -2.21 4.80
N TYR A 147 1.23 -1.59 5.97
CA TYR A 147 0.82 -2.25 7.22
C TYR A 147 -0.15 -1.35 7.99
N GLU A 148 -0.97 -1.95 8.84
CA GLU A 148 -1.81 -1.22 9.78
C GLU A 148 -1.03 -0.99 11.09
N PRO A 149 -0.66 0.25 11.44
CA PRO A 149 0.08 0.51 12.67
C PRO A 149 -0.81 0.33 13.90
N ALA A 150 -0.37 -0.48 14.86
CA ALA A 150 -0.99 -0.54 16.17
C ALA A 150 -0.48 0.62 17.03
N LEU A 151 -1.37 1.57 17.35
CA LEU A 151 -1.05 2.73 18.19
C LEU A 151 -1.70 2.58 19.57
N GLN A 152 -0.96 2.89 20.62
CA GLN A 152 -1.55 3.09 21.93
C GLN A 152 -2.26 4.45 21.94
N ALA A 153 -3.56 4.44 22.26
CA ALA A 153 -4.39 5.64 22.25
C ALA A 153 -5.44 5.59 23.37
N SER A 154 -5.96 6.77 23.73
CA SER A 154 -7.00 6.95 24.75
C SER A 154 -8.08 7.83 24.16
N LEU A 155 -9.33 7.50 24.48
CA LEU A 155 -10.49 8.32 24.12
C LEU A 155 -10.51 9.65 24.87
N THR A 156 -9.79 9.75 26.00
CA THR A 156 -9.68 10.96 26.82
C THR A 156 -8.23 11.42 26.93
N LYS A 157 -8.03 12.73 27.07
CA LYS A 157 -6.71 13.31 27.28
C LYS A 157 -6.18 12.87 28.65
N ASN A 158 -5.03 12.21 28.68
CA ASN A 158 -4.32 11.87 29.91
C ASN A 158 -2.84 12.30 29.80
N ARG A 159 -2.10 12.26 30.92
CA ARG A 159 -0.72 12.76 30.99
C ARG A 159 0.32 11.76 30.45
N ASP A 160 -0.02 10.48 30.44
CA ASP A 160 0.92 9.39 30.13
C ASP A 160 0.97 9.06 28.63
N MET A 161 0.01 9.56 27.84
CA MET A 161 -0.06 9.34 26.40
C MET A 161 0.18 10.64 25.63
N HIS A 162 1.13 10.60 24.69
CA HIS A 162 1.59 11.76 23.92
C HIS A 162 0.44 12.52 23.23
N ILE A 163 0.61 13.86 23.14
CA ILE A 163 -0.42 14.90 22.99
C ILE A 163 -0.90 15.06 21.53
N HIS A 164 -1.00 13.98 20.75
CA HIS A 164 -1.45 14.05 19.35
C HIS A 164 -2.90 13.55 19.23
N CYS A 165 -3.81 14.49 19.00
CA CYS A 165 -5.22 14.19 18.83
C CYS A 165 -5.49 13.75 17.38
N THR A 166 -6.08 12.56 17.20
CA THR A 166 -6.60 12.13 15.90
C THR A 166 -7.90 12.86 15.61
N GLN A 167 -7.93 13.69 14.57
CA GLN A 167 -9.11 14.45 14.20
C GLN A 167 -9.98 13.65 13.21
N SER A 168 -11.27 13.50 13.52
CA SER A 168 -12.25 13.03 12.53
C SER A 168 -12.62 14.16 11.58
N LEU A 169 -13.01 13.82 10.34
CA LEU A 169 -13.62 14.80 9.44
C LEU A 169 -14.85 15.44 10.11
N PRO A 170 -15.03 16.78 10.04
CA PRO A 170 -16.20 17.43 10.60
C PRO A 170 -17.45 16.91 9.88
N ILE A 171 -18.37 16.32 10.65
CA ILE A 171 -19.67 15.91 10.12
C ILE A 171 -20.48 17.20 9.94
N PHE A 172 -20.49 17.73 8.72
CA PHE A 172 -21.44 18.78 8.33
C PHE A 172 -22.84 18.16 8.36
N ARG A 173 -23.61 18.44 9.43
CA ARG A 173 -25.05 18.22 9.43
C ARG A 173 -25.67 19.36 8.62
N TYR A 174 -26.17 19.02 7.43
CA TYR A 174 -27.07 19.88 6.66
C TYR A 174 -28.48 19.83 7.25
#